data_AF-A0A3L6R5Q5-F1
#
_entry.id   AF-A0A3L6R5Q5-F1
#
_cell.length_a   1.000
_cell.length_b   1.000
_cell.length_c   1.000
_cell.angle_alpha   90.00
_cell.angle_beta   90.00
_cell.angle_gamma   90.00
#
_symmetry.space_group_name_H-M   'P 1'
#
loop_
_entity.id
_entity.type
_entity.pdbx_description
1 polymer ?
#
loop_
_entity_poly.entity_id
_entity_poly.type
_entity_poly.pdbx_seq_one_letter_code
_entity_poly.pdbx_strand_id
1 'polypeptide(L)' 'MDPKFNGEWSAFEISMVKSLIASHNANNDYANDTNQKHNNIVNQLQAWFPLKEKRQVIKLYVELVVEMTMQA' A
#
# COMPACT_ATOMS: atom_id res chain seq x y z
N MET A 1 14.02 2.64 20.10
CA MET A 1 14.04 2.82 18.64
C MET A 1 14.87 4.05 18.34
N ASP A 2 15.82 3.94 17.43
CA ASP A 2 16.76 5.01 17.07
C ASP A 2 16.02 6.06 16.20
N PRO A 3 15.96 7.36 16.59
CA PRO A 3 15.25 8.40 15.85
C PRO A 3 15.90 8.77 14.50
N LYS A 4 16.96 8.06 14.08
CA LYS A 4 17.53 8.15 12.73
C LYS A 4 16.95 7.12 11.75
N PHE A 5 16.27 6.08 12.24
CA PHE A 5 15.53 5.13 11.41
C PHE A 5 14.10 5.67 11.13
N ASN A 6 14.00 6.93 10.70
CA ASN A 6 12.75 7.65 10.54
C ASN A 6 12.02 7.29 9.26
N GLY A 7 11.58 6.05 9.11
CA GLY A 7 10.28 5.74 8.51
C GLY A 7 10.02 6.14 7.04
N GLU A 8 10.90 6.84 6.34
CA GLU A 8 10.68 7.30 4.98
C GLU A 8 10.70 6.12 4.01
N TRP A 9 9.84 6.22 3.01
CA TRP A 9 9.69 5.20 1.98
C TRP A 9 10.72 5.44 0.88
N SER A 10 11.52 4.44 0.58
CA SER A 10 12.41 4.46 -0.57
C SER A 10 11.62 4.37 -1.88
N ALA A 11 12.22 4.83 -2.98
CA ALA A 11 11.63 4.70 -4.31
C ALA A 11 11.32 3.24 -4.69
N PHE A 12 12.14 2.29 -4.23
CA PHE A 12 11.92 0.86 -4.44
C PHE A 12 10.68 0.36 -3.68
N GLU A 13 10.55 0.71 -2.40
CA GLU A 13 9.36 0.37 -1.60
C GLU A 13 8.09 0.96 -2.24
N ILE A 14 8.12 2.24 -2.64
CA ILE A 14 7.01 2.90 -3.33
C ILE A 14 6.63 2.14 -4.62
N SER A 15 7.62 1.73 -5.42
CA SER A 15 7.40 0.96 -6.65
C SER A 15 6.75 -0.40 -6.38
N MET A 16 7.18 -1.11 -5.33
CA MET A 16 6.55 -2.36 -4.89
C MET A 16 5.08 -2.14 -4.48
N VAL A 17 4.78 -1.07 -3.74
CA VAL A 17 3.41 -0.77 -3.31
C VAL A 17 2.53 -0.44 -4.52
N LYS A 18 2.99 0.41 -5.46
CA LYS A 18 2.26 0.71 -6.70
C LYS A 18 1.99 -0.55 -7.52
N SER A 19 2.97 -1.46 -7.60
CA SER A 19 2.82 -2.73 -8.32
C SER A 19 1.76 -3.64 -7.70
N LEU A 20 1.72 -3.73 -6.36
CA LEU A 20 0.69 -4.50 -5.64
C LEU A 20 -0.72 -3.92 -5.85
N ILE A 21 -0.87 -2.59 -5.78
CA ILE A 21 -2.14 -1.92 -6.04
C ILE A 21 -2.60 -2.20 -7.48
N ALA A 22 -1.69 -2.06 -8.46
CA ALA A 22 -1.99 -2.33 -9.87
C ALA A 22 -2.42 -3.78 -10.11
N SER A 23 -1.73 -4.77 -9.51
CA SER A 23 -2.11 -6.18 -9.68
C SER A 23 -3.50 -6.49 -9.13
N HIS A 24 -3.86 -5.87 -8.00
CA HIS A 24 -5.18 -6.00 -7.40
C HIS A 24 -6.28 -5.28 -8.21
N ASN A 25 -5.93 -4.24 -8.99
CA ASN A 25 -6.87 -3.57 -9.91
C ASN A 25 -7.05 -4.33 -11.23
N ALA A 26 -6.02 -5.00 -11.73
CA ALA A 26 -6.12 -5.83 -12.93
C ALA A 26 -6.96 -7.11 -12.70
N ASN A 27 -6.91 -7.67 -11.49
CA ASN A 27 -7.77 -8.78 -11.08
C ASN A 27 -9.18 -8.26 -10.76
N ASN A 28 -9.97 -8.04 -11.81
CA ASN A 28 -11.34 -7.55 -11.79
C ASN A 28 -12.35 -8.63 -11.35
N ASP A 29 -12.08 -9.33 -10.25
CA ASP A 29 -13.08 -10.21 -9.63
C ASP A 29 -14.10 -9.33 -8.88
N TYR A 30 -14.98 -8.72 -9.67
CA TYR A 30 -15.87 -7.58 -9.40
C TYR A 30 -16.89 -7.82 -8.27
N ALA A 31 -16.85 -8.96 -7.59
CA ALA A 31 -17.82 -9.38 -6.60
C ALA A 31 -17.31 -9.31 -5.15
N ASN A 32 -16.01 -9.11 -4.92
CA ASN A 32 -15.48 -9.08 -3.56
C ASN A 32 -15.56 -7.67 -2.96
N ASP A 33 -16.13 -7.56 -1.76
CA ASP A 33 -16.32 -6.32 -1.00
C ASP A 33 -15.09 -5.41 -1.13
N THR A 34 -15.27 -4.21 -1.67
CA THR A 34 -14.19 -3.24 -1.91
C THR A 34 -13.40 -2.98 -0.62
N ASN A 35 -14.05 -3.04 0.54
CA ASN A 35 -13.40 -2.92 1.84
C ASN A 35 -12.47 -4.11 2.13
N GLN A 36 -12.90 -5.32 1.78
CA GLN A 36 -12.08 -6.53 1.93
C GLN A 36 -10.83 -6.46 1.05
N LYS A 37 -10.95 -5.97 -0.19
CA LYS A 37 -9.80 -5.75 -1.07
C LYS A 37 -8.78 -4.80 -0.44
N HIS A 38 -9.22 -3.64 0.03
CA HIS A 38 -8.34 -2.66 0.65
C HIS A 38 -7.67 -3.20 1.93
N ASN A 39 -8.42 -3.90 2.77
CA ASN A 39 -7.88 -4.56 3.97
C ASN A 39 -6.83 -5.61 3.62
N ASN A 40 -7.05 -6.42 2.59
CA ASN A 40 -6.09 -7.42 2.13
C ASN A 40 -4.78 -6.78 1.66
N ILE A 41 -4.86 -5.70 0.88
CA ILE A 41 -3.67 -4.96 0.43
C ILE A 41 -2.91 -4.39 1.63
N VAL A 42 -3.59 -3.70 2.55
CA VAL A 42 -2.93 -3.13 3.75
C VAL A 42 -2.28 -4.22 4.61
N ASN A 43 -2.94 -5.37 4.78
CA ASN A 43 -2.38 -6.49 5.53
C ASN A 43 -1.14 -7.10 4.84
N GLN A 44 -1.17 -7.23 3.51
CA GLN A 44 0.00 -7.67 2.73
C GLN A 44 1.16 -6.69 2.84
N LEU A 45 0.90 -5.38 2.73
CA LEU A 45 1.92 -4.35 2.89
C LEU A 45 2.53 -4.37 4.30
N GLN A 46 1.70 -4.55 5.34
CA GLN A 46 2.20 -4.68 6.72
C GLN A 46 3.10 -5.90 6.89
N ALA A 47 2.80 -7.01 6.21
CA ALA A 47 3.64 -8.21 6.23
C ALA A 47 4.97 -8.02 5.48
N TRP A 48 5.00 -7.23 4.40
CA TRP A 48 6.24 -6.88 3.69
C TRP A 48 7.11 -5.90 4.46
N PHE A 49 6.49 -4.99 5.21
CA PHE A 49 7.17 -3.92 5.94
C PHE A 49 6.89 -3.98 7.45
N PRO A 50 7.29 -5.05 8.15
CA PRO A 50 6.97 -5.24 9.57
C PRO A 50 7.63 -4.21 10.50
N LEU A 51 8.67 -3.51 10.00
CA LEU A 51 9.35 -2.43 10.71
C LEU A 51 8.67 -1.07 10.55
N LYS A 52 7.70 -0.93 9.62
CA LYS A 52 6.91 0.29 9.45
C LYS A 52 5.71 0.25 10.37
N GLU A 53 5.38 1.38 10.97
CA GLU A 53 4.15 1.48 11.76
C GLU A 53 2.94 1.28 10.84
N LYS A 54 1.91 0.61 11.35
CA LYS A 54 0.66 0.40 10.60
C LYS A 54 0.05 1.69 10.06
N ARG A 55 0.18 2.79 10.82
CA ARG A 55 -0.26 4.12 10.38
C ARG A 55 0.52 4.62 9.16
N GLN A 56 1.83 4.38 9.09
CA GLN A 56 2.65 4.75 7.94
C GLN A 56 2.28 3.94 6.70
N VAL A 57 2.03 2.64 6.86
CA VAL A 57 1.56 1.75 5.79
C VAL A 57 0.23 2.23 5.22
N ILE A 58 -0.75 2.50 6.09
CA ILE A 58 -2.07 3.00 5.69
C ILE A 58 -1.96 4.35 4.98
N LYS A 59 -1.15 5.27 5.52
CA LYS A 59 -0.95 6.59 4.93
C LYS A 59 -0.41 6.49 3.49
N LEU A 60 0.68 5.73 3.29
CA LEU A 60 1.25 5.54 1.95
C LEU A 60 0.24 4.91 1.00
N TYR A 61 -0.46 3.87 1.46
CA TYR A 61 -1.47 3.19 0.64
C TYR A 61 -2.55 4.15 0.14
N VAL A 62 -3.11 4.99 1.01
CA VAL A 62 -4.13 5.98 0.62
C VAL A 62 -3.58 7.00 -0.37
N GLU A 63 -2.38 7.55 -0.10
CA GLU A 63 -1.72 8.51 -0.98
C GLU A 63 -1.52 7.93 -2.40
N LEU A 64 -1.04 6.69 -2.50
CA LEU A 64 -0.77 6.04 -3.78
C LEU A 64 -2.04 5.62 -4.52
N VAL A 65 -3.09 5.17 -3.82
CA VAL A 65 -4.38 4.88 -4.46
C VAL A 65 -4.97 6.14 -5.08
N VAL A 66 -4.96 7.26 -4.34
CA VAL A 66 -5.45 8.55 -4.85
C VAL A 66 -4.60 9.03 -6.03
N GLU A 67 -3.27 8.94 -5.95
CA GLU A 67 -2.38 9.29 -7.05
C GLU A 67 -2.73 8.50 -8.32
N MET A 68 -2.89 7.17 -8.19
CA MET A 68 -3.13 6.27 -9.33
C MET A 68 -4.55 6.39 -9.90
N THR A 69 -5.55 6.78 -9.12
CA THR A 69 -6.91 7.03 -9.63
C THR A 69 -7.07 8.41 -10.26
N MET A 70 -6.30 9.40 -9.82
CA MET A 70 -6.32 10.75 -10.41
C MET A 70 -5.48 10.88 -11.68
N GLN A 71 -4.55 9.97 -11.92
CA GLN A 71 -3.72 9.91 -13.14
C GLN A 71 -4.32 9.00 -14.24
N ALA A 72 -5.42 8.29 -13.96
CA ALA A 72 -6.13 7.42 -14.90
C ALA A 72 -7.17 8.21 -15.72
#